data_AF-A0A373F9P0-F1
#
_entry.id   AF-A0A373F9P0-F1
#
_cell.length_a   1.000
_cell.length_b   1.000
_cell.length_c   1.000
_cell.angle_alpha   90.00
_cell.angle_beta   90.00
_cell.angle_gamma   90.00
#
_symmetry.space_group_name_H-M   'P 1'
#
loop_
_entity.id
_entity.type
_entity.pdbx_description
1 polymer ?
#
loop_
_entity_poly.entity_id
_entity_poly.type
_entity_poly.pdbx_seq_one_letter_code
_entity_poly.pdbx_strand_id
1 'polypeptide(L)'
;MKNWLVSSALLMAAAQIPALAQMVQPTRFGLLEANPQNILQFEGKPFEQAVYLERPDYTMIRFQQDEADVIFLRQNKGSDCPQKFAIVRVTREGAKGLTDLGTCSATVIRPEIHGQTILFSQPETDGKSVMRYEYDGNGVLTETRDSSQAGE
;
A
#
# COMPACT_ATOMS: atom_id res chain seq x y z
N MET A 1 8.25 28.85 66.31
CA MET A 1 7.41 29.54 65.30
C MET A 1 8.30 29.97 64.13
N LYS A 2 8.28 29.23 63.01
CA LYS A 2 8.49 29.78 61.65
C LYS A 2 8.21 28.68 60.63
N ASN A 3 7.07 28.77 59.96
CA ASN A 3 6.64 27.83 58.94
C ASN A 3 7.39 28.10 57.62
N TRP A 4 7.87 27.05 56.97
CA TRP A 4 8.48 27.14 55.64
C TRP A 4 8.02 25.95 54.83
N LEU A 5 7.07 26.15 53.92
CA LEU A 5 6.77 25.26 52.80
C LEU A 5 6.01 26.09 51.76
N VAL A 6 6.73 26.58 50.75
CA VAL A 6 6.13 27.15 49.53
C VAL A 6 5.96 25.99 48.57
N SER A 7 4.71 25.54 48.40
CA SER A 7 4.33 24.47 47.47
C SER A 7 4.57 24.92 46.03
N SER A 8 5.49 24.25 45.34
CA SER A 8 5.66 24.38 43.89
C SER A 8 4.50 23.67 43.19
N ALA A 9 3.62 24.43 42.55
CA ALA A 9 2.61 23.88 41.66
C ALA A 9 3.28 23.53 40.32
N LEU A 10 3.49 22.23 40.09
CA LEU A 10 3.94 21.69 38.80
C LEU A 10 2.77 21.78 37.80
N LEU A 11 2.86 22.67 36.81
CA LEU A 11 1.98 22.66 35.64
C LEU A 11 2.27 21.41 34.82
N MET A 12 1.39 20.41 34.88
CA MET A 12 1.38 19.33 33.90
C MET A 12 0.86 19.85 32.57
N ALA A 13 1.78 20.24 31.69
CA ALA A 13 1.48 20.39 30.27
C ALA A 13 1.29 18.98 29.69
N ALA A 14 0.03 18.56 29.52
CA ALA A 14 -0.29 17.37 28.76
C ALA A 14 0.10 17.65 27.29
N ALA A 15 1.28 17.18 26.88
CA ALA A 15 1.67 17.17 25.48
C ALA A 15 0.70 16.24 24.74
N GLN A 16 -0.28 16.84 24.04
CA GLN A 16 -1.13 16.13 23.10
C GLN A 16 -0.24 15.70 21.94
N ILE A 17 0.26 14.46 21.98
CA ILE A 17 0.91 13.86 20.82
C ILE A 17 -0.18 13.77 19.74
N PRO A 18 -0.03 14.43 18.58
CA PRO A 18 -1.00 14.30 17.52
C PRO A 18 -1.03 12.82 17.14
N ALA A 19 -2.21 12.20 17.25
CA ALA A 19 -2.45 10.90 16.69
C ALA A 19 -2.22 11.05 15.18
N LEU A 20 -1.06 10.59 14.70
CA LEU A 20 -0.90 10.29 13.28
C LEU A 20 -2.03 9.32 12.98
N ALA A 21 -2.99 9.74 12.16
CA ALA A 21 -4.09 8.89 11.75
C ALA A 21 -3.50 7.60 11.20
N GLN A 22 -3.49 6.54 12.02
CA GLN A 22 -3.02 5.23 11.59
C GLN A 22 -3.99 4.82 10.49
N MET A 23 -3.46 4.65 9.30
CA MET A 23 -4.29 4.29 8.17
C MET A 23 -4.73 2.85 8.31
N VAL A 24 -6.04 2.69 8.19
CA VAL A 24 -6.76 1.46 8.45
C VAL A 24 -7.67 1.21 7.26
N GLN A 25 -7.46 0.08 6.58
CA GLN A 25 -8.23 -0.36 5.42
C GLN A 25 -9.03 -1.62 5.80
N PRO A 26 -10.35 -1.51 6.06
CA PRO A 26 -11.18 -2.66 6.38
C PRO A 26 -11.40 -3.55 5.15
N THR A 27 -11.45 -4.86 5.38
CA THR A 27 -11.76 -5.91 4.41
C THR A 27 -12.93 -6.76 4.91
N ARG A 28 -13.44 -7.67 4.08
CA ARG A 28 -14.42 -8.69 4.48
C ARG A 28 -13.88 -9.69 5.51
N PHE A 29 -12.56 -9.79 5.68
CA PHE A 29 -11.91 -10.83 6.47
C PHE A 29 -11.12 -10.30 7.68
N GLY A 30 -11.02 -8.97 7.82
CA GLY A 30 -10.25 -8.33 8.89
C GLY A 30 -9.70 -6.97 8.49
N LEU A 31 -8.71 -6.52 9.25
CA LEU A 31 -8.13 -5.19 9.16
C LEU A 31 -6.73 -5.19 8.55
N LEU A 32 -6.52 -4.33 7.55
CA LEU A 32 -5.19 -3.94 7.10
C LEU A 32 -4.79 -2.61 7.73
N GLU A 33 -3.62 -2.57 8.33
CA GLU A 33 -3.13 -1.37 9.02
C GLU A 33 -1.61 -1.25 8.98
N ALA A 34 -1.12 -0.03 9.10
CA ALA A 34 0.32 0.23 9.24
C ALA A 34 0.73 0.18 10.71
N ASN A 35 1.79 -0.55 11.02
CA ASN A 35 2.37 -0.52 12.36
C ASN A 35 3.21 0.75 12.60
N PRO A 36 3.74 0.98 13.82
CA PRO A 36 4.57 2.16 14.11
C PRO A 36 5.86 2.27 13.30
N GLN A 37 6.31 1.19 12.65
CA GLN A 37 7.45 1.15 11.74
C GLN A 37 7.04 1.29 10.27
N ASN A 38 5.78 1.67 9.99
CA ASN A 38 5.21 1.80 8.65
C ASN A 38 5.23 0.50 7.83
N ILE A 39 5.17 -0.65 8.49
CA ILE A 39 5.02 -1.95 7.82
C ILE A 39 3.53 -2.29 7.81
N LEU A 40 3.01 -2.61 6.62
CA LEU A 40 1.63 -3.05 6.49
C LEU A 40 1.45 -4.42 7.14
N GLN A 41 0.36 -4.57 7.89
CA GLN A 41 -0.01 -5.77 8.62
C GLN A 41 -1.47 -6.10 8.36
N PHE A 42 -1.79 -7.39 8.48
CA PHE A 42 -3.16 -7.90 8.54
C PHE A 42 -3.41 -8.46 9.93
N GLU A 43 -4.37 -7.91 10.67
CA GLU A 43 -4.67 -8.31 12.06
C GLU A 43 -3.41 -8.31 12.95
N GLY A 44 -2.61 -7.24 12.86
CA GLY A 44 -1.34 -7.08 13.58
C GLY A 44 -0.19 -8.00 13.14
N LYS A 45 -0.40 -8.87 12.13
CA LYS A 45 0.63 -9.78 11.60
C LYS A 45 1.26 -9.21 10.32
N PRO A 46 2.59 -9.17 10.21
CA PRO A 46 3.25 -8.81 8.96
C PRO A 46 3.08 -9.91 7.91
N PHE A 47 3.20 -9.52 6.65
CA PHE A 47 3.29 -10.44 5.52
C PHE A 47 4.65 -11.15 5.47
N GLU A 48 4.71 -12.29 4.80
CA GLU A 48 5.97 -13.00 4.52
C GLU A 48 7.00 -12.09 3.83
N GLN A 49 6.55 -11.34 2.83
CA GLN A 49 7.32 -10.24 2.24
C GLN A 49 6.79 -8.91 2.78
N ALA A 50 7.63 -8.20 3.54
CA ALA A 50 7.24 -6.97 4.20
C ALA A 50 6.88 -5.86 3.19
N VAL A 51 5.68 -5.28 3.35
CA VAL A 51 5.22 -4.14 2.56
C VAL A 51 5.49 -2.87 3.37
N TYR A 52 6.56 -2.17 3.03
CA TYR A 52 6.90 -0.88 3.65
C TYR A 52 6.10 0.26 3.02
N LEU A 53 5.48 1.07 3.86
CA LEU A 53 4.88 2.35 3.49
C LEU A 53 5.97 3.43 3.65
N GLU A 54 6.65 3.75 2.55
CA GLU A 54 7.82 4.63 2.55
C GLU A 54 7.45 6.08 2.88
N ARG A 55 6.20 6.47 2.60
CA ARG A 55 5.68 7.81 2.83
C ARG A 55 4.21 7.76 3.30
N PRO A 56 3.71 8.82 3.98
CA PRO A 56 2.31 8.90 4.37
C PRO A 56 1.36 9.12 3.18
N ASP A 57 1.84 9.55 2.01
CA ASP A 57 1.06 9.74 0.80
C ASP A 57 1.00 8.46 -0.05
N TYR A 58 0.09 7.56 0.33
CA TYR A 58 -0.27 6.39 -0.47
C TYR A 58 -1.76 6.39 -0.79
N THR A 59 -2.16 5.52 -1.72
CA THR A 59 -3.53 5.23 -2.08
C THR A 59 -3.76 3.73 -1.95
N MET A 60 -4.83 3.34 -1.27
CA MET A 60 -5.32 1.97 -1.27
C MET A 60 -6.65 1.90 -2.00
N ILE A 61 -6.77 0.97 -2.93
CA ILE A 61 -8.02 0.68 -3.63
C ILE A 61 -8.36 -0.77 -3.34
N ARG A 62 -9.55 -1.00 -2.78
CA ARG A 62 -10.06 -2.34 -2.50
C ARG A 62 -10.94 -2.82 -3.64
N PHE A 63 -10.60 -3.98 -4.17
CA PHE A 63 -11.37 -4.76 -5.11
C PHE A 63 -11.91 -6.00 -4.41
N GLN A 64 -13.14 -6.39 -4.71
CA GLN A 64 -13.70 -7.65 -4.25
C GLN A 64 -13.58 -8.66 -5.40
N GLN A 65 -12.78 -9.70 -5.19
CA GLN A 65 -12.83 -10.96 -5.94
C GLN A 65 -13.62 -11.96 -5.08
N ASP A 66 -14.25 -12.98 -5.67
CA ASP A 66 -15.24 -13.84 -5.00
C ASP A 66 -14.83 -14.24 -3.57
N GLU A 67 -13.68 -14.91 -3.45
CA GLU A 67 -13.14 -15.41 -2.19
C GLU A 67 -12.09 -14.50 -1.52
N ALA A 68 -11.81 -13.31 -2.09
CA ALA A 68 -10.75 -12.44 -1.62
C ALA A 68 -11.05 -10.95 -1.74
N ASP A 69 -10.62 -10.17 -0.76
CA ASP A 69 -10.44 -8.73 -0.95
C ASP A 69 -9.03 -8.49 -1.45
N VAL A 70 -8.89 -7.82 -2.59
CA VAL A 70 -7.59 -7.43 -3.12
C VAL A 70 -7.40 -5.94 -2.94
N ILE A 71 -6.30 -5.57 -2.30
CA ILE A 71 -5.93 -4.19 -2.05
C ILE A 71 -4.78 -3.85 -2.97
N PHE A 72 -5.04 -2.93 -3.89
CA PHE A 72 -4.00 -2.30 -4.67
C PHE A 72 -3.48 -1.10 -3.89
N LEU A 73 -2.24 -1.20 -3.41
CA LEU A 73 -1.52 -0.14 -2.73
C LEU A 73 -0.61 0.57 -3.73
N ARG A 74 -0.76 1.88 -3.88
CA ARG A 74 0.17 2.75 -4.62
C ARG A 74 0.79 3.74 -3.65
N GLN A 75 2.10 3.91 -3.72
CA GLN A 75 2.83 4.93 -2.97
C GLN A 75 3.79 5.66 -3.90
N ASN A 76 3.98 6.95 -3.65
CA ASN A 76 5.02 7.70 -4.34
C ASN A 76 6.37 7.31 -3.75
N LYS A 77 7.31 6.89 -4.59
CA LYS A 77 8.71 6.69 -4.16
C LYS A 77 9.48 8.00 -4.43
N GLY A 78 10.56 8.19 -3.67
CA GLY A 78 11.46 9.36 -3.79
C GLY A 78 12.19 9.43 -5.13
N SER A 79 13.32 10.15 -5.16
CA SER A 79 14.08 10.56 -6.35
C SER A 79 14.38 9.48 -7.41
N ASP A 80 14.31 8.19 -7.07
CA ASP A 80 14.85 7.12 -7.91
C ASP A 80 13.79 6.42 -8.77
N CYS A 81 12.52 6.37 -8.36
CA CYS A 81 11.38 6.03 -9.23
C CYS A 81 10.13 6.70 -8.64
N PRO A 82 9.30 7.42 -9.41
CA PRO A 82 8.12 8.12 -8.90
C PRO A 82 7.05 7.22 -8.26
N GLN A 83 6.89 5.95 -8.65
CA GLN A 83 5.79 5.11 -8.14
C GLN A 83 6.23 3.70 -7.78
N LYS A 84 5.79 3.24 -6.61
CA LYS A 84 5.88 1.86 -6.13
C LYS A 84 4.48 1.36 -5.79
N PHE A 85 4.20 0.10 -6.06
CA PHE A 85 2.92 -0.50 -5.75
C PHE A 85 3.07 -1.91 -5.19
N ALA A 86 2.04 -2.33 -4.47
CA ALA A 86 1.92 -3.67 -3.91
C ALA A 86 0.47 -4.13 -4.09
N ILE A 87 0.31 -5.45 -4.22
CA ILE A 87 -1.00 -6.08 -4.27
C ILE A 87 -1.12 -6.96 -3.03
N VAL A 88 -2.16 -6.74 -2.23
CA VAL A 88 -2.43 -7.55 -1.05
C VAL A 88 -3.72 -8.31 -1.27
N ARG A 89 -3.65 -9.64 -1.28
CA ARG A 89 -4.82 -10.51 -1.34
C ARG A 89 -5.16 -10.98 0.06
N VAL A 90 -6.36 -10.67 0.52
CA VAL A 90 -6.89 -11.02 1.83
C VAL A 90 -8.02 -12.01 1.66
N THR A 91 -7.93 -13.14 2.35
CA THR A 91 -8.91 -14.23 2.36
C THR A 91 -9.28 -14.58 3.80
N ARG A 92 -10.18 -15.55 3.96
CA ARG A 92 -10.49 -16.11 5.28
C ARG A 92 -9.28 -16.83 5.90
N GLU A 93 -8.43 -17.42 5.08
CA GLU A 93 -7.26 -18.21 5.50
C GLU A 93 -6.07 -17.33 5.89
N GLY A 94 -6.08 -16.06 5.49
CA GLY A 94 -5.04 -15.10 5.77
C GLY A 94 -4.81 -14.13 4.61
N ALA A 95 -3.68 -13.45 4.66
CA ALA A 95 -3.35 -12.42 3.68
C ALA A 95 -1.95 -12.63 3.08
N LYS A 96 -1.83 -12.43 1.77
CA LYS A 96 -0.59 -12.54 1.00
C LYS A 96 -0.31 -11.22 0.29
N GLY A 97 0.90 -10.71 0.48
CA GLY A 97 1.41 -9.55 -0.25
C GLY A 97 2.22 -9.98 -1.47
N LEU A 98 2.07 -9.27 -2.57
CA LEU A 98 2.99 -9.23 -3.69
C LEU A 98 3.62 -7.83 -3.71
N THR A 99 4.94 -7.77 -3.60
CA THR A 99 5.69 -6.51 -3.55
C THR A 99 6.63 -6.37 -4.75
N ASP A 100 7.39 -5.29 -4.78
CA ASP A 100 8.40 -4.97 -5.80
C ASP A 100 7.87 -4.71 -7.22
N LEU A 101 6.57 -4.44 -7.31
CA LEU A 101 6.01 -3.88 -8.52
C LEU A 101 6.20 -2.36 -8.48
N GLY A 102 6.85 -1.79 -9.47
CA GLY A 102 7.21 -0.38 -9.46
C GLY A 102 7.54 0.14 -10.84
N THR A 103 7.35 1.44 -11.04
CA THR A 103 7.70 2.11 -12.30
C THR A 103 8.51 3.36 -12.04
N CYS A 104 9.49 3.58 -12.90
CA CYS A 104 10.19 4.85 -12.97
C CYS A 104 9.43 5.91 -13.81
N SER A 105 8.24 5.57 -14.32
CA SER A 105 7.37 6.52 -15.04
C SER A 105 6.54 7.38 -14.09
N ALA A 106 6.41 8.67 -14.40
CA ALA A 106 5.51 9.58 -13.68
C ALA A 106 4.01 9.32 -13.99
N THR A 107 3.71 8.39 -14.91
CA THR A 107 2.33 8.08 -15.31
C THR A 107 1.56 7.48 -14.15
N VAL A 108 0.38 8.02 -13.86
CA VAL A 108 -0.48 7.50 -12.80
C VAL A 108 -1.03 6.13 -13.21
N ILE A 109 -0.58 5.09 -12.53
CA ILE A 109 -1.15 3.74 -12.67
C ILE A 109 -2.55 3.73 -12.03
N ARG A 110 -3.53 3.23 -12.79
CA ARG A 110 -4.92 3.05 -12.37
C ARG A 110 -5.32 1.59 -12.58
N PRO A 111 -5.52 0.82 -11.50
CA PRO A 111 -6.06 -0.52 -11.62
C PRO A 111 -7.56 -0.48 -11.99
N GLU A 112 -7.96 -1.40 -12.84
CA GLU A 112 -9.35 -1.64 -13.24
C GLU A 112 -9.74 -3.08 -12.91
N ILE A 113 -11.02 -3.34 -12.69
CA ILE A 113 -11.54 -4.69 -12.47
C ILE A 113 -12.42 -5.11 -13.63
N HIS A 114 -12.15 -6.30 -14.16
CA HIS A 114 -12.85 -6.93 -15.28
C HIS A 114 -13.25 -8.33 -14.84
N GLY A 115 -14.48 -8.48 -14.35
CA GLY A 115 -14.92 -9.72 -13.71
C GLY A 115 -14.11 -10.02 -12.45
N GLN A 116 -13.37 -11.14 -12.46
CA GLN A 116 -12.50 -11.56 -11.36
C GLN A 116 -11.03 -11.16 -11.57
N THR A 117 -10.72 -10.38 -12.60
CA THR A 117 -9.34 -10.01 -12.92
C THR A 117 -9.11 -8.52 -12.68
N ILE A 118 -8.02 -8.18 -12.01
CA ILE A 118 -7.55 -6.79 -11.90
C ILE A 118 -6.50 -6.55 -12.96
N LEU A 119 -6.72 -5.53 -13.77
CA LEU A 119 -5.87 -5.13 -14.88
C LEU A 119 -5.21 -3.80 -14.57
N PHE A 120 -3.93 -3.67 -14.84
CA PHE A 120 -3.25 -2.39 -14.86
C PHE A 120 -2.05 -2.42 -15.80
N SER A 121 -1.62 -1.25 -16.24
CA SER A 121 -0.51 -1.11 -17.17
C SER A 121 0.43 0.00 -16.76
N GLN A 122 1.70 -0.15 -17.09
CA GLN A 122 2.72 0.88 -16.94
C GLN A 122 3.48 1.04 -18.26
N PRO A 123 3.78 2.28 -18.68
CA PRO A 123 4.77 2.49 -19.72
C PRO A 123 6.16 2.12 -19.19
N GLU A 124 6.98 1.51 -20.05
CA GLU A 124 8.38 1.24 -19.74
C GLU A 124 9.25 2.48 -19.95
N THR A 125 10.49 2.42 -19.45
CA THR A 125 11.46 3.52 -19.51
C THR A 125 11.82 3.92 -20.95
N ASP A 126 11.63 3.02 -21.93
CA ASP A 126 11.88 3.29 -23.35
C ASP A 126 10.81 4.20 -24.00
N GLY A 127 9.68 4.42 -23.32
CA GLY A 127 8.53 5.18 -23.82
C GLY A 127 7.81 4.55 -25.03
N LYS A 128 8.16 3.32 -25.41
CA LYS A 128 7.66 2.61 -26.61
C LYS A 128 6.96 1.29 -26.27
N SER A 129 7.24 0.76 -25.10
CA SER A 129 6.69 -0.49 -24.62
C SER A 129 5.80 -0.24 -23.41
N VAL A 130 4.77 -1.07 -23.26
CA VAL A 130 3.85 -1.06 -22.12
C VAL A 130 3.89 -2.43 -21.47
N MET A 131 4.19 -2.48 -20.18
CA MET A 131 3.98 -3.67 -19.36
C MET A 131 2.53 -3.70 -18.89
N ARG A 132 1.82 -4.77 -19.25
CA ARG A 132 0.48 -5.08 -18.77
C ARG A 132 0.55 -6.13 -17.68
N TYR A 133 -0.29 -5.95 -16.68
CA TYR A 133 -0.42 -6.82 -15.52
C TYR A 133 -1.84 -7.30 -15.40
N GLU A 134 -1.99 -8.61 -15.21
CA GLU A 134 -3.27 -9.26 -14.96
C GLU A 134 -3.17 -10.03 -13.65
N TYR A 135 -3.98 -9.63 -12.66
CA TYR A 135 -4.07 -10.31 -11.38
C TYR A 135 -5.41 -11.05 -11.30
N ASP A 136 -5.36 -12.38 -11.41
CA ASP A 136 -6.56 -13.21 -11.50
C ASP A 136 -7.19 -13.49 -10.11
N GLY A 137 -8.36 -14.14 -10.11
CA GLY A 137 -9.07 -14.52 -8.88
C GLY A 137 -8.34 -15.55 -8.01
N ASN A 138 -7.40 -16.29 -8.59
CA ASN A 138 -6.57 -17.27 -7.90
C ASN A 138 -5.33 -16.64 -7.23
N GLY A 139 -5.12 -15.34 -7.47
CA GLY A 139 -4.00 -14.59 -6.94
C GLY A 139 -2.71 -14.75 -7.73
N VAL A 140 -2.80 -15.09 -9.01
CA VAL A 140 -1.69 -15.18 -9.96
C VAL A 140 -1.53 -13.85 -10.68
N LEU A 141 -0.30 -13.32 -10.70
CA LEU A 141 0.07 -12.15 -11.48
C LEU A 141 0.72 -12.59 -12.80
N THR A 142 0.13 -12.20 -13.92
CA THR A 142 0.70 -12.39 -15.25
C THR A 142 1.19 -11.06 -15.80
N GLU A 143 2.39 -11.05 -16.37
CA GLU A 143 3.01 -9.86 -16.95
C GLU A 143 3.21 -10.05 -18.46
N THR A 144 2.71 -9.10 -19.25
CA THR A 144 2.88 -9.11 -20.71
C THR A 144 3.46 -7.80 -21.18
N ARG A 145 4.59 -7.87 -21.91
CA ARG A 145 5.15 -6.71 -22.61
C ARG A 145 4.48 -6.56 -23.96
N ASP A 146 3.85 -5.41 -24.19
CA ASP A 146 3.39 -5.00 -25.52
C ASP A 146 4.34 -3.92 -26.04
N SER A 147 5.18 -4.30 -26.99
CA SER A 147 5.96 -3.37 -27.77
C SER A 147 5.20 -3.08 -29.05
N SER A 148 4.72 -1.84 -29.21
CA SER A 148 4.35 -1.37 -30.54
C SER A 148 5.56 -1.58 -31.45
N GLN A 149 5.49 -2.56 -32.35
CA GLN A 149 6.39 -2.59 -33.49
C GLN A 149 6.14 -1.28 -34.23
N ALA A 150 7.05 -0.33 -34.06
CA ALA A 150 7.20 0.78 -34.98
C ALA A 150 7.65 0.17 -36.32
N GLY A 151 6.68 -0.41 -37.03
CA GLY A 151 6.79 -0.77 -38.42
C GLY A 151 6.41 0.45 -39.23
N GLU A 152 7.40 1.26 -39.57
CA GLU A 152 7.49 2.01 -40.82
C GLU A 152 8.92 1.93 -41.35
#